data_AF-A0A5M9RE44-F1
#
_entry.id   AF-A0A5M9RE44-F1
#
_cell.length_a   1.000
_cell.length_b   1.000
_cell.length_c   1.000
_cell.angle_alpha   90.00
_cell.angle_beta   90.00
_cell.angle_gamma   90.00
#
_symmetry.space_group_name_H-M   'P 1'
#
loop_
_entity.id
_entity.type
_entity.pdbx_description
1 polymer ?
#
loop_
_entity_poly.entity_id
_entity_poly.type
_entity_poly.pdbx_seq_one_letter_code
_entity_poly.pdbx_strand_id
1 'polypeptide(L)'
;MIECNHKGCTMTDPAITAFLAERKTEWLKKKLRGLTKKTDIDGLRQYSEVVFSLAQWLPRAAVRAGQISLSTHPCTFTHPCARQNSMNTGGIAGNNTVTAVIAQAKQENDGFLRSGNIPTEPDALGNAAALDIYRFLMLKMQDNRTLLTHIDEESSLAKLLLSHGDYSVLRKGFLQVVTGKKSAVTSSKVKQVYFPVFDNIAGDNYHLLSVLTPSGILFELRRRIEFIRRSAVDKIEQNKNNKRNIESFRTIDGVTIIRFGGGKPQNISVFNNDNAGKACLLLSVPPGFKCQEVQDSVR
;
A
#
# COMPACT_ATOMS: atom_id res chain seq x y z
N MET A 1 -22.17 23.32 -6.14
CA MET A 1 -23.56 23.66 -5.76
C MET A 1 -24.19 22.41 -5.21
N ILE A 2 -24.76 22.48 -4.01
CA ILE A 2 -25.32 21.35 -3.27
C ILE A 2 -26.80 21.25 -3.65
N GLU A 3 -27.25 20.12 -4.20
CA GLU A 3 -28.68 19.84 -4.37
C GLU A 3 -29.19 19.11 -3.13
N CYS A 4 -29.95 19.82 -2.30
CA CYS A 4 -30.65 19.27 -1.13
C CYS A 4 -32.09 18.91 -1.54
N ASN A 5 -32.40 17.61 -1.64
CA ASN A 5 -33.79 17.14 -1.75
C ASN A 5 -34.34 16.71 -0.38
N HIS A 6 -35.56 17.17 -0.08
CA HIS A 6 -36.26 17.16 1.21
C HIS A 6 -36.80 15.77 1.67
N LYS A 7 -35.99 14.71 1.65
CA LYS A 7 -36.29 13.45 2.35
C LYS A 7 -34.99 12.85 2.89
N GLY A 8 -34.79 12.89 4.21
CA GLY A 8 -33.72 12.19 4.93
C GLY A 8 -32.35 12.25 4.25
N CYS A 9 -31.62 13.34 4.45
CA CYS A 9 -30.38 13.66 3.75
C CYS A 9 -29.28 12.60 4.00
N THR A 10 -29.28 11.51 3.23
CA THR A 10 -28.16 10.57 3.12
C THR A 10 -27.12 11.19 2.20
N MET A 11 -26.40 12.19 2.72
CA MET A 11 -25.23 12.75 2.06
C MET A 11 -24.17 11.66 1.95
N THR A 12 -24.08 11.05 0.77
CA THR A 12 -23.04 10.07 0.45
C THR A 12 -21.91 10.81 -0.26
N ASP A 13 -20.67 10.60 0.21
CA ASP A 13 -19.50 11.20 -0.44
C ASP A 13 -19.35 10.63 -1.87
N PRO A 14 -19.14 11.49 -2.89
CA PRO A 14 -19.00 11.05 -4.28
C PRO A 14 -17.92 9.97 -4.48
N ALA A 15 -16.82 10.02 -3.71
CA ALA A 15 -15.75 9.04 -3.81
C ALA A 15 -16.20 7.65 -3.35
N ILE A 16 -17.01 7.57 -2.29
CA ILE A 16 -17.56 6.31 -1.78
C ILE A 16 -18.59 5.75 -2.77
N THR A 17 -19.45 6.60 -3.30
CA THR A 17 -20.46 6.19 -4.30
C THR A 17 -19.79 5.67 -5.57
N ALA A 18 -18.79 6.37 -6.08
CA ALA A 18 -18.01 5.94 -7.24
C ALA A 18 -17.30 4.61 -6.97
N PHE A 19 -16.67 4.46 -5.80
CA PHE A 19 -15.99 3.23 -5.40
C PHE A 19 -16.94 2.02 -5.40
N LEU A 20 -18.10 2.12 -4.74
CA LEU A 20 -19.06 1.01 -4.68
C LEU A 20 -19.67 0.71 -6.05
N ALA A 21 -19.93 1.72 -6.87
CA ALA A 21 -20.41 1.54 -8.24
C ALA A 21 -19.39 0.79 -9.12
N GLU A 22 -18.11 1.14 -9.02
CA GLU A 22 -17.02 0.45 -9.72
C GLU A 22 -16.91 -1.02 -9.28
N ARG A 23 -16.92 -1.28 -7.97
CA ARG A 23 -16.85 -2.65 -7.41
C ARG A 23 -18.06 -3.49 -7.85
N LYS A 24 -19.26 -2.91 -7.82
CA LYS A 24 -20.48 -3.55 -8.31
C LYS A 24 -20.36 -3.92 -9.78
N THR A 25 -19.87 -3.00 -10.61
CA THR A 25 -19.70 -3.21 -12.06
C THR A 25 -18.69 -4.34 -12.35
N GLU A 26 -17.54 -4.35 -11.67
CA GLU A 26 -16.57 -5.45 -11.81
C GLU A 26 -17.13 -6.79 -11.36
N TRP A 27 -17.87 -6.81 -10.25
CA TRP A 27 -18.50 -8.02 -9.72
C TRP A 27 -19.54 -8.57 -10.69
N LEU A 28 -20.42 -7.72 -11.22
CA LEU A 28 -21.41 -8.09 -12.24
C LEU A 28 -20.73 -8.60 -13.52
N LYS A 29 -19.69 -7.90 -14.01
CA LYS A 29 -18.93 -8.33 -15.20
C LYS A 29 -18.33 -9.74 -15.04
N LYS A 30 -17.97 -10.15 -13.83
CA LYS A 30 -17.48 -11.50 -13.54
C LYS A 30 -18.61 -12.52 -13.43
N LYS A 31 -19.69 -12.17 -12.72
CA LYS A 31 -20.84 -13.08 -12.45
C LYS A 31 -21.75 -13.31 -13.65
N LEU A 32 -21.84 -12.34 -14.56
CA LEU A 32 -22.64 -12.45 -15.78
C LEU A 32 -21.92 -13.23 -16.90
N ARG A 33 -20.65 -13.60 -16.74
CA ARG A 33 -19.93 -14.40 -17.75
C ARG A 33 -20.61 -15.76 -17.91
N GLY A 34 -21.10 -16.04 -19.13
CA GLY A 34 -21.75 -17.30 -19.46
C GLY A 34 -23.22 -17.40 -19.05
N LEU A 35 -23.83 -16.33 -18.52
CA LEU A 35 -25.28 -16.29 -18.28
C LEU A 35 -26.04 -15.78 -19.50
N THR A 36 -27.07 -16.52 -19.90
CA THR A 36 -27.91 -16.19 -21.06
C THR A 36 -29.39 -15.98 -20.70
N LYS A 37 -29.83 -16.46 -19.53
CA LYS A 37 -31.21 -16.31 -19.06
C LYS A 37 -31.46 -14.93 -18.49
N LYS A 38 -32.44 -14.20 -19.06
CA LYS A 38 -32.79 -12.83 -18.66
C LYS A 38 -33.23 -12.72 -17.19
N THR A 39 -34.00 -13.69 -16.69
CA THR A 39 -34.45 -13.74 -15.28
C THR A 39 -33.28 -13.79 -14.30
N ASP A 40 -32.25 -14.57 -14.62
CA ASP A 40 -31.08 -14.74 -13.76
C ASP A 40 -30.20 -13.49 -13.77
N ILE A 41 -30.11 -12.83 -14.93
CA ILE A 41 -29.41 -11.55 -15.10
C ILE A 41 -30.10 -10.44 -14.27
N ASP A 42 -31.42 -10.32 -14.38
CA ASP A 42 -32.18 -9.30 -13.67
C ASP A 42 -32.16 -9.55 -12.14
N GLY A 43 -32.28 -10.82 -11.72
CA GLY A 43 -32.11 -11.21 -10.32
C GLY A 43 -30.72 -10.88 -9.76
N LEU A 44 -29.65 -11.13 -10.52
CA LEU A 44 -28.29 -10.76 -10.12
C LEU A 44 -28.08 -9.25 -10.02
N ARG A 45 -28.68 -8.47 -10.92
CA ARG A 45 -28.63 -7.00 -10.86
C ARG A 45 -29.30 -6.50 -9.59
N GLN A 46 -30.51 -6.96 -9.29
CA GLN A 46 -31.22 -6.58 -8.07
C GLN A 46 -30.45 -6.99 -6.80
N TYR A 47 -29.91 -8.21 -6.78
CA TYR A 47 -29.07 -8.68 -5.67
C TYR A 47 -27.81 -7.83 -5.49
N SER A 48 -27.19 -7.37 -6.58
CA SER A 48 -26.00 -6.53 -6.53
C SER A 48 -26.28 -5.17 -5.89
N GLU A 49 -27.45 -4.58 -6.10
CA GLU A 49 -27.83 -3.31 -5.44
C GLU A 49 -27.89 -3.49 -3.91
N VAL A 50 -28.42 -4.62 -3.44
CA VAL A 50 -28.49 -4.92 -2.00
C VAL A 50 -27.09 -5.16 -1.44
N VAL A 51 -26.28 -5.99 -2.08
CA VAL A 51 -24.94 -6.36 -1.58
C VAL A 51 -23.97 -5.19 -1.54
N PHE A 52 -24.05 -4.28 -2.52
CA PHE A 52 -23.20 -3.09 -2.61
C PHE A 52 -23.84 -1.84 -1.98
N SER A 53 -25.01 -1.96 -1.35
CA SER A 53 -25.54 -0.89 -0.49
C SER A 53 -24.63 -0.67 0.72
N LEU A 54 -24.52 0.58 1.18
CA LEU A 54 -23.68 0.91 2.34
C LEU A 54 -24.07 0.11 3.59
N ALA A 55 -25.37 -0.09 3.81
CA ALA A 55 -25.91 -0.82 4.96
C ALA A 55 -25.44 -2.29 5.01
N GLN A 56 -25.26 -2.93 3.85
CA GLN A 56 -24.79 -4.33 3.78
C GLN A 56 -23.28 -4.43 3.62
N TRP A 57 -22.68 -3.51 2.87
CA TRP A 57 -21.26 -3.58 2.54
C TRP A 57 -20.38 -3.18 3.73
N LEU A 58 -20.72 -2.11 4.46
CA LEU A 58 -19.88 -1.60 5.57
C LEU A 58 -19.65 -2.63 6.68
N PRO A 59 -20.68 -3.32 7.23
CA PRO A 59 -20.44 -4.31 8.28
C PRO A 59 -19.57 -5.48 7.81
N ARG A 60 -19.76 -5.94 6.56
CA ARG A 60 -18.96 -7.02 5.97
C ARG A 60 -17.51 -6.59 5.75
N ALA A 61 -17.29 -5.36 5.29
CA ALA A 61 -15.98 -4.77 5.11
C ALA A 61 -15.24 -4.61 6.47
N ALA A 62 -15.94 -4.12 7.50
CA ALA A 62 -15.38 -3.94 8.84
C ALA A 62 -14.90 -5.25 9.47
N VAL A 63 -15.65 -6.35 9.32
CA VAL A 63 -15.23 -7.68 9.80
C VAL A 63 -13.98 -8.19 9.07
N ARG A 64 -13.90 -7.93 7.76
CA ARG A 64 -12.77 -8.36 6.92
C ARG A 64 -11.52 -7.49 7.09
N ALA A 65 -11.65 -6.30 7.68
CA ALA A 65 -10.55 -5.36 7.86
C ALA A 65 -9.38 -5.97 8.65
N GLY A 66 -9.65 -6.80 9.67
CA GLY A 66 -8.60 -7.51 10.42
C GLY A 66 -7.77 -8.51 9.61
N GLN A 67 -8.14 -8.80 8.36
CA GLN A 67 -7.35 -9.65 7.46
C GLN A 67 -6.23 -8.90 6.74
N ILE A 68 -6.18 -7.57 6.86
CA ILE A 68 -5.11 -6.72 6.34
C ILE A 68 -4.43 -5.95 7.47
N SER A 69 -3.22 -5.48 7.20
CA SER A 69 -2.41 -4.71 8.14
C SER A 69 -1.68 -3.62 7.37
N LEU A 70 -1.81 -2.38 7.81
CA LEU A 70 -1.12 -1.23 7.25
C LEU A 70 0.32 -1.18 7.76
N SER A 71 1.26 -0.97 6.85
CA SER A 71 2.67 -0.85 7.16
C SER A 71 3.35 0.10 6.17
N THR A 72 4.11 1.05 6.71
CA THR A 72 5.07 1.86 5.94
C THR A 72 6.34 1.06 5.59
N HIS A 73 6.65 0.03 6.40
CA HIS A 73 7.84 -0.82 6.25
C HIS A 73 7.42 -2.29 6.26
N PRO A 74 6.87 -2.82 5.15
CA PRO A 74 6.30 -4.15 5.17
C PRO A 74 7.39 -5.24 5.22
N CYS A 75 7.28 -6.18 6.16
CA CYS A 75 8.30 -7.22 6.39
C CYS A 75 8.47 -8.19 5.22
N THR A 76 7.45 -8.31 4.36
CA THR A 76 7.45 -9.16 3.16
C THR A 76 8.48 -8.74 2.10
N PHE A 77 8.97 -7.50 2.15
CA PHE A 77 10.09 -7.03 1.31
C PHE A 77 11.44 -7.60 1.75
N THR A 78 11.57 -8.04 3.01
CA THR A 78 12.77 -8.77 3.44
C THR A 78 12.70 -10.23 3.02
N HIS A 79 11.55 -10.87 3.28
CA HIS A 79 11.26 -12.23 2.83
C HIS A 79 9.74 -12.41 2.67
N PRO A 80 9.23 -13.00 1.57
CA PRO A 80 7.78 -13.12 1.32
C PRO A 80 7.00 -13.81 2.46
N CYS A 81 7.61 -14.82 3.09
CA CYS A 81 7.04 -15.55 4.23
C CYS A 81 7.40 -14.97 5.62
N ALA A 82 7.89 -13.73 5.71
CA ALA A 82 8.26 -13.12 7.00
C ALA A 82 7.05 -12.80 7.88
N ARG A 83 5.88 -12.52 7.28
CA ARG A 83 4.67 -12.13 8.03
C ARG A 83 4.19 -13.20 9.02
N GLN A 84 4.36 -14.48 8.68
CA GLN A 84 3.92 -15.61 9.50
C GLN A 84 5.14 -16.27 10.14
N ASN A 85 5.24 -16.22 11.48
CA ASN A 85 6.23 -17.02 12.18
C ASN A 85 5.72 -18.46 12.27
N SER A 86 6.44 -19.37 11.60
CA SER A 86 6.24 -20.81 11.77
C SER A 86 6.99 -21.26 13.02
N MET A 87 6.53 -20.89 14.21
CA MET A 87 7.02 -21.52 15.43
C MET A 87 5.90 -22.34 16.06
N ASN A 88 5.95 -23.66 15.85
CA ASN A 88 5.36 -24.64 16.73
C ASN A 88 6.21 -24.73 18.01
N THR A 89 6.21 -23.68 18.83
CA THR A 89 6.85 -23.72 20.15
C THR A 89 5.76 -23.97 21.20
N GLY A 90 5.58 -25.24 21.56
CA GLY A 90 5.02 -25.63 22.86
C GLY A 90 3.60 -25.15 23.18
N GLY A 91 2.61 -25.42 22.32
CA GLY A 91 1.20 -25.44 22.75
C GLY A 91 0.47 -24.10 22.89
N ILE A 92 1.12 -22.95 22.67
CA ILE A 92 0.41 -21.67 22.54
C ILE A 92 0.16 -21.41 21.06
N ALA A 93 -1.04 -21.77 20.58
CA ALA A 93 -1.57 -21.39 19.28
C ALA A 93 -1.88 -19.88 19.26
N GLY A 94 -0.84 -19.06 19.40
CA GLY A 94 -0.89 -17.62 19.20
C GLY A 94 -0.42 -17.31 17.78
N ASN A 95 -1.21 -16.54 17.05
CA ASN A 95 -0.88 -15.89 15.79
C ASN A 95 0.40 -15.02 15.90
N ASN A 96 1.58 -15.64 15.88
CA ASN A 96 2.86 -14.96 15.97
C ASN A 96 3.18 -14.28 14.63
N THR A 97 2.45 -13.22 14.30
CA THR A 97 2.64 -12.42 13.09
C THR A 97 3.54 -11.25 13.39
N VAL A 98 4.45 -10.94 12.46
CA VAL A 98 5.32 -9.76 12.58
C VAL A 98 4.47 -8.51 12.72
N THR A 99 4.79 -7.70 13.72
CA THR A 99 4.09 -6.44 13.99
C THR A 99 4.23 -5.52 12.78
N ALA A 100 3.10 -5.04 12.24
CA ALA A 100 3.13 -4.07 11.16
C ALA A 100 3.60 -2.71 11.68
N VAL A 101 4.46 -2.01 10.91
CA VAL A 101 5.13 -0.79 11.36
C VAL A 101 4.64 0.40 10.53
N ILE A 102 3.97 1.34 11.19
CA ILE A 102 3.65 2.66 10.64
C ILE A 102 4.61 3.67 11.28
N ALA A 103 5.68 4.01 10.57
CA ALA A 103 6.70 4.91 11.06
C ALA A 103 6.19 6.35 11.00
N GLN A 104 6.26 7.03 12.13
CA GLN A 104 6.04 8.47 12.25
C GLN A 104 7.41 9.13 12.40
N ALA A 105 8.02 9.52 11.29
CA ALA A 105 9.32 10.18 11.28
C ALA A 105 9.12 11.65 10.89
N LYS A 106 9.75 12.56 11.64
CA LYS A 106 9.75 13.99 11.31
C LYS A 106 10.54 14.21 10.02
N GLN A 107 10.06 15.10 9.15
CA GLN A 107 10.84 15.58 8.02
C GLN A 107 11.99 16.46 8.50
N GLU A 108 13.21 16.16 8.07
CA GLU A 108 14.40 16.99 8.32
C GLU A 108 15.30 16.99 7.08
N ASN A 109 15.88 18.16 6.75
CA ASN A 109 16.73 18.36 5.57
C ASN A 109 18.21 18.51 5.98
N ASP A 110 18.71 17.59 6.81
CA ASP A 110 20.06 17.58 7.37
C ASP A 110 21.07 16.72 6.56
N GLY A 111 20.69 16.34 5.34
CA GLY A 111 21.48 15.47 4.47
C GLY A 111 21.11 13.98 4.53
N PHE A 112 20.26 13.54 5.47
CA PHE A 112 19.77 12.17 5.54
C PHE A 112 18.35 12.02 4.97
N LEU A 113 18.15 11.02 4.12
CA LEU A 113 16.82 10.60 3.66
C LEU A 113 16.20 9.62 4.64
N ARG A 114 15.03 9.97 5.19
CA ARG A 114 14.22 9.14 6.09
C ARG A 114 12.77 9.08 5.65
N SER A 115 11.99 8.17 6.24
CA SER A 115 10.58 7.94 5.87
C SER A 115 9.68 9.17 6.03
N GLY A 116 10.09 10.14 6.85
CA GLY A 116 9.42 11.43 7.00
C GLY A 116 9.66 12.43 5.87
N ASN A 117 10.67 12.24 5.01
CA ASN A 117 10.99 13.19 3.94
C ASN A 117 10.07 13.09 2.73
N ILE A 118 9.29 12.02 2.62
CA ILE A 118 8.42 11.78 1.47
C ILE A 118 7.01 11.52 1.98
N PRO A 119 6.00 12.32 1.57
CA PRO A 119 4.63 12.04 1.91
C PRO A 119 4.18 10.80 1.13
N THR A 120 4.04 9.68 1.82
CA THR A 120 3.54 8.42 1.25
C THR A 120 2.52 7.80 2.17
N GLU A 121 1.42 7.32 1.59
CA GLU A 121 0.45 6.52 2.33
C GLU A 121 1.08 5.20 2.80
N PRO A 122 0.59 4.61 3.91
CA PRO A 122 1.05 3.29 4.33
C PRO A 122 0.63 2.23 3.31
N ASP A 123 1.51 1.27 3.07
CA ASP A 123 1.21 0.11 2.24
C ASP A 123 0.36 -0.90 3.01
N ALA A 124 -0.25 -1.86 2.33
CA ALA A 124 -1.09 -2.88 2.95
C ALA A 124 -0.56 -4.29 2.69
N LEU A 125 -0.57 -5.08 3.75
CA LEU A 125 -0.24 -6.50 3.75
C LEU A 125 -1.48 -7.30 4.14
N GLY A 126 -1.72 -8.46 3.53
CA GLY A 126 -2.76 -9.37 4.01
C GLY A 126 -3.41 -10.18 2.91
N ASN A 127 -4.62 -10.66 3.18
CA ASN A 127 -5.39 -11.43 2.22
C ASN A 127 -5.73 -10.57 0.99
N ALA A 128 -5.36 -11.04 -0.20
CA ALA A 128 -5.67 -10.38 -1.47
C ALA A 128 -7.18 -10.12 -1.65
N ALA A 129 -8.01 -11.01 -1.10
CA ALA A 129 -9.46 -10.85 -1.14
C ALA A 129 -9.95 -9.66 -0.31
N ALA A 130 -9.16 -9.10 0.60
CA ALA A 130 -9.52 -7.98 1.49
C ALA A 130 -8.89 -6.64 1.08
N LEU A 131 -8.22 -6.57 -0.08
CA LEU A 131 -7.57 -5.34 -0.57
C LEU A 131 -8.55 -4.24 -0.99
N ASP A 132 -9.81 -4.60 -1.29
CA ASP A 132 -10.89 -3.64 -1.50
C ASP A 132 -11.09 -2.75 -0.26
N ILE A 133 -10.88 -3.28 0.94
CA ILE A 133 -11.01 -2.53 2.20
C ILE A 133 -9.88 -1.52 2.35
N TYR A 134 -8.64 -1.90 1.99
CA TYR A 134 -7.53 -0.94 1.94
C TYR A 134 -7.87 0.23 1.01
N ARG A 135 -8.31 -0.06 -0.22
CA ARG A 135 -8.67 0.97 -1.20
C ARG A 135 -9.81 1.87 -0.71
N PHE A 136 -10.81 1.29 -0.05
CA PHE A 136 -11.90 2.04 0.57
C PHE A 136 -11.40 2.99 1.67
N LEU A 137 -10.55 2.50 2.58
CA LEU A 137 -10.00 3.30 3.68
C LEU A 137 -9.06 4.41 3.18
N MET A 138 -8.38 4.21 2.05
CA MET A 138 -7.49 5.19 1.43
C MET A 138 -8.20 6.17 0.48
N LEU A 139 -9.53 6.07 0.32
CA LEU A 139 -10.28 7.06 -0.46
C LEU A 139 -10.02 8.46 0.10
N LYS A 140 -9.71 9.39 -0.80
CA LYS A 140 -9.58 10.81 -0.47
C LYS A 140 -10.97 11.45 -0.44
N MET A 141 -11.31 12.03 0.70
CA MET A 141 -12.55 12.79 0.88
C MET A 141 -12.39 14.18 0.24
N GLN A 142 -13.44 14.99 0.26
CA GLN A 142 -13.42 16.34 -0.32
C GLN A 142 -12.33 17.27 0.23
N ASP A 143 -11.89 17.04 1.47
CA ASP A 143 -10.79 17.78 2.12
C ASP A 143 -9.39 17.18 1.81
N ASN A 144 -9.31 16.22 0.90
CA ASN A 144 -8.09 15.51 0.49
C ASN A 144 -7.42 14.70 1.63
N ARG A 145 -8.12 14.45 2.73
CA ARG A 145 -7.70 13.48 3.76
C ARG A 145 -8.30 12.11 3.48
N THR A 146 -7.67 11.08 4.02
CA THR A 146 -8.16 9.70 3.82
C THR A 146 -9.37 9.44 4.71
N LEU A 147 -10.27 8.56 4.26
CA LEU A 147 -11.36 8.08 5.09
C LEU A 147 -10.84 7.46 6.40
N LEU A 148 -9.71 6.75 6.36
CA LEU A 148 -9.07 6.22 7.57
C LEU A 148 -8.73 7.31 8.58
N THR A 149 -8.13 8.42 8.13
CA THR A 149 -7.83 9.57 9.00
C THR A 149 -9.09 10.09 9.68
N HIS A 150 -10.18 10.25 8.92
CA HIS A 150 -11.46 10.68 9.47
C HIS A 150 -12.06 9.71 10.50
N ILE A 151 -11.89 8.40 10.29
CA ILE A 151 -12.34 7.35 11.21
C ILE A 151 -11.49 7.36 12.49
N ASP A 152 -10.17 7.51 12.36
CA ASP A 152 -9.25 7.56 13.48
C ASP A 152 -9.54 8.77 14.39
N GLU A 153 -9.68 9.96 13.80
CA GLU A 153 -9.99 11.24 14.47
C GLU A 153 -11.46 11.39 14.92
N GLU A 154 -12.33 10.43 14.62
CA GLU A 154 -13.77 10.48 14.94
C GLU A 154 -14.51 11.74 14.43
N SER A 155 -14.06 12.25 13.27
CA SER A 155 -14.63 13.45 12.66
C SER A 155 -16.14 13.32 12.39
N SER A 156 -16.84 14.46 12.35
CA SER A 156 -18.26 14.51 11.98
C SER A 156 -18.54 13.85 10.62
N LEU A 157 -17.61 14.00 9.67
CA LEU A 157 -17.68 13.36 8.37
C LEU A 157 -17.68 11.83 8.49
N ALA A 158 -16.77 11.23 9.28
CA ALA A 158 -16.77 9.78 9.47
C ALA A 158 -18.06 9.27 10.10
N LYS A 159 -18.59 9.99 11.11
CA LYS A 159 -19.86 9.63 11.77
C LYS A 159 -21.04 9.69 10.81
N LEU A 160 -21.06 10.69 9.92
CA LEU A 160 -22.06 10.82 8.87
C LEU A 160 -21.95 9.68 7.84
N LEU A 161 -20.75 9.41 7.32
CA LEU A 161 -20.55 8.42 6.25
C LEU A 161 -20.80 6.97 6.72
N LEU A 162 -20.46 6.67 7.97
CA LEU A 162 -20.67 5.36 8.58
C LEU A 162 -22.03 5.22 9.31
N SER A 163 -22.93 6.20 9.16
CA SER A 163 -24.25 6.21 9.81
C SER A 163 -25.19 5.08 9.38
N HIS A 164 -24.88 4.38 8.30
CA HIS A 164 -25.66 3.24 7.79
C HIS A 164 -25.48 1.95 8.61
N GLY A 165 -24.71 1.99 9.69
CA GLY A 165 -24.58 0.91 10.67
C GLY A 165 -24.20 1.45 12.05
N ASP A 166 -23.89 0.56 13.00
CA ASP A 166 -23.36 0.97 14.31
C ASP A 166 -21.95 1.54 14.14
N TYR A 167 -21.82 2.86 14.29
CA TYR A 167 -20.56 3.58 14.14
C TYR A 167 -19.44 3.01 15.03
N SER A 168 -19.74 2.67 16.28
CA SER A 168 -18.75 2.18 17.24
C SER A 168 -18.19 0.83 16.80
N VAL A 169 -19.08 -0.06 16.35
CA VAL A 169 -18.71 -1.39 15.82
C VAL A 169 -17.92 -1.26 14.53
N LEU A 170 -18.38 -0.43 13.59
CA LEU A 170 -17.72 -0.20 12.31
C LEU A 170 -16.32 0.39 12.49
N ARG A 171 -16.20 1.44 13.31
CA ARG A 171 -14.91 2.06 13.63
C ARG A 171 -13.96 1.06 14.25
N LYS A 172 -14.40 0.32 15.26
CA LYS A 172 -13.58 -0.72 15.91
C LYS A 172 -13.12 -1.78 14.90
N GLY A 173 -13.97 -2.17 13.96
CA GLY A 173 -13.63 -3.10 12.88
C GLY A 173 -12.58 -2.53 11.93
N PHE A 174 -12.83 -1.34 11.37
CA PHE A 174 -11.91 -0.71 10.42
C PHE A 174 -10.55 -0.36 11.03
N LEU A 175 -10.48 0.03 12.30
CA LEU A 175 -9.20 0.34 12.96
C LEU A 175 -8.34 -0.90 13.24
N GLN A 176 -8.85 -2.13 13.05
CA GLN A 176 -8.01 -3.34 13.14
C GLN A 176 -6.91 -3.39 12.08
N VAL A 177 -7.04 -2.64 10.98
CA VAL A 177 -5.98 -2.55 9.95
C VAL A 177 -4.72 -1.91 10.50
N VAL A 178 -4.83 -1.09 11.55
CA VAL A 178 -3.69 -0.47 12.24
C VAL A 178 -3.33 -1.38 13.40
N THR A 179 -2.08 -1.88 13.40
CA THR A 179 -1.62 -2.71 14.51
C THR A 179 -1.40 -1.82 15.74
N GLY A 180 -2.08 -2.14 16.84
CA GLY A 180 -1.90 -1.44 18.11
C GLY A 180 -0.48 -1.61 18.68
N LYS A 181 -0.05 -0.67 19.54
CA LYS A 181 1.27 -0.57 20.17
C LYS A 181 1.58 -1.69 21.20
N LYS A 182 1.17 -2.93 20.95
CA LYS A 182 1.61 -4.07 21.78
C LYS A 182 3.03 -4.48 21.37
N SER A 183 3.72 -5.17 22.28
CA SER A 183 5.08 -5.69 22.15
C SER A 183 5.47 -6.01 20.71
N ALA A 184 6.57 -5.43 20.23
CA ALA A 184 7.05 -5.66 18.87
C ALA A 184 7.45 -7.13 18.66
N VAL A 185 6.84 -7.76 17.66
CA VAL A 185 7.12 -9.12 17.22
C VAL A 185 7.86 -9.06 15.89
N THR A 186 9.00 -9.75 15.83
CA THR A 186 9.83 -9.89 14.62
C THR A 186 9.81 -11.35 14.12
N SER A 187 10.54 -11.66 13.05
CA SER A 187 10.65 -12.99 12.46
C SER A 187 12.10 -13.39 12.27
N SER A 188 12.38 -14.68 12.34
CA SER A 188 13.69 -15.24 11.92
C SER A 188 14.00 -15.00 10.44
N LYS A 189 12.99 -14.62 9.63
CA LYS A 189 13.17 -14.25 8.22
C LYS A 189 13.36 -12.74 7.99
N VAL A 190 13.33 -11.93 9.04
CA VAL A 190 13.68 -10.51 8.99
C VAL A 190 15.16 -10.38 9.34
N LYS A 191 15.89 -9.51 8.63
CA LYS A 191 17.29 -9.25 8.93
C LYS A 191 17.41 -8.56 10.28
N GLN A 192 18.24 -9.12 11.15
CA GLN A 192 18.52 -8.59 12.48
C GLN A 192 20.01 -8.25 12.61
N VAL A 193 20.32 -7.08 13.13
CA VAL A 193 21.69 -6.56 13.23
C VAL A 193 21.95 -6.07 14.66
N TYR A 194 23.04 -6.51 15.27
CA TYR A 194 23.51 -5.94 16.53
C TYR A 194 24.17 -4.58 16.26
N PHE A 195 23.75 -3.56 17.00
CA PHE A 195 24.30 -2.22 16.92
C PHE A 195 24.88 -1.81 18.27
N PRO A 196 26.17 -1.50 18.37
CA PRO A 196 26.81 -1.18 19.65
C PRO A 196 26.24 0.10 20.24
N VAL A 197 26.06 0.10 21.56
CA VAL A 197 25.62 1.23 22.36
C VAL A 197 26.74 1.58 23.30
N PHE A 198 27.29 2.77 23.13
CA PHE A 198 28.33 3.31 24.00
C PHE A 198 27.65 4.15 25.07
N ASP A 199 27.03 3.49 26.04
CA ASP A 199 26.60 4.13 27.27
C ASP A 199 27.70 4.00 28.34
N ASN A 200 27.74 4.92 29.30
CA ASN A 200 28.77 4.98 30.35
C ASN A 200 28.61 3.86 31.41
N ILE A 201 28.01 2.73 31.05
CA ILE A 201 27.77 1.58 31.92
C ILE A 201 28.77 0.49 31.51
N ALA A 202 29.47 -0.09 32.49
CA ALA A 202 30.50 -1.09 32.21
C ALA A 202 29.91 -2.33 31.52
N GLY A 203 30.32 -2.59 30.28
CA GLY A 203 29.97 -3.77 29.48
C GLY A 203 29.80 -3.45 27.98
N ASP A 204 29.86 -4.47 27.13
CA ASP A 204 29.55 -4.33 25.71
C ASP A 204 28.01 -4.35 25.52
N ASN A 205 27.39 -3.17 25.47
CA ASN A 205 25.94 -3.05 25.26
C ASN A 205 25.60 -2.99 23.77
N TYR A 206 24.56 -3.72 23.34
CA TYR A 206 24.08 -3.73 21.96
C TYR A 206 22.55 -3.62 21.89
N HIS A 207 22.06 -2.94 20.86
CA HIS A 207 20.68 -3.04 20.41
C HIS A 207 20.56 -4.06 19.27
N LEU A 208 19.57 -4.95 19.34
CA LEU A 208 19.21 -5.80 18.21
C LEU A 208 18.17 -5.11 17.34
N LEU A 209 18.56 -4.68 16.14
CA LEU A 209 17.71 -3.93 15.21
C LEU A 209 17.12 -4.87 14.15
N SER A 210 15.79 -4.90 14.03
CA SER A 210 15.11 -5.53 12.89
C SER A 210 15.00 -4.52 11.74
N VAL A 211 15.65 -4.81 10.61
CA VAL A 211 15.70 -3.89 9.46
C VAL A 211 14.59 -4.22 8.47
N LEU A 212 13.78 -3.22 8.14
CA LEU A 212 12.63 -3.34 7.24
C LEU A 212 12.74 -2.33 6.09
N THR A 213 12.20 -2.67 4.93
CA THR A 213 12.27 -1.83 3.73
C THR A 213 11.09 -0.84 3.68
N PRO A 214 11.33 0.48 3.54
CA PRO A 214 10.27 1.48 3.37
C PRO A 214 9.66 1.39 1.97
N SER A 215 8.48 0.75 1.83
CA SER A 215 7.90 0.52 0.49
C SER A 215 7.46 1.83 -0.19
N GLY A 216 6.95 2.80 0.57
CA GLY A 216 6.60 4.13 0.04
C GLY A 216 7.78 4.83 -0.62
N ILE A 217 8.93 4.92 0.06
CA ILE A 217 10.15 5.52 -0.49
C ILE A 217 10.65 4.73 -1.71
N LEU A 218 10.63 3.39 -1.62
CA LEU A 218 11.12 2.50 -2.66
C LEU A 218 10.40 2.71 -4.00
N PHE A 219 9.06 2.82 -3.97
CA PHE A 219 8.27 3.02 -5.18
C PHE A 219 8.18 4.48 -5.62
N GLU A 220 8.26 5.44 -4.70
CA GLU A 220 8.41 6.85 -5.09
C GLU A 220 9.72 7.10 -5.85
N LEU A 221 10.83 6.48 -5.41
CA LEU A 221 12.11 6.52 -6.13
C LEU A 221 11.93 6.00 -7.56
N ARG A 222 11.29 4.84 -7.72
CA ARG A 222 11.01 4.27 -9.04
C ARG A 222 10.16 5.21 -9.89
N ARG A 223 9.07 5.77 -9.35
CA ARG A 223 8.19 6.70 -10.07
C ARG A 223 8.97 7.89 -10.61
N ARG A 224 9.85 8.49 -9.79
CA ARG A 224 10.70 9.63 -10.19
C ARG A 224 11.71 9.27 -11.27
N ILE A 225 12.37 8.11 -11.15
CA ILE A 225 13.31 7.62 -12.17
C ILE A 225 12.59 7.40 -13.51
N GLU A 226 11.43 6.75 -13.49
CA GLU A 226 10.64 6.52 -14.71
C GLU A 226 10.18 7.82 -15.35
N PHE A 227 9.76 8.80 -14.54
CA PHE A 227 9.42 10.14 -15.03
C PHE A 227 10.61 10.80 -15.75
N ILE A 228 11.79 10.84 -15.11
CA ILE A 228 13.00 11.42 -15.70
C ILE A 228 13.35 10.75 -17.03
N ARG A 229 13.29 9.41 -17.07
CA ARG A 229 13.58 8.64 -18.30
C ARG A 229 12.60 8.94 -19.43
N ARG A 230 11.30 8.97 -19.15
CA ARG A 230 10.28 9.28 -20.17
C ARG A 230 10.46 10.70 -20.70
N SER A 231 10.61 11.68 -19.81
CA SER A 231 10.86 13.07 -20.20
C SER A 231 12.14 13.25 -21.02
N ALA A 232 13.18 12.45 -20.77
CA ALA A 232 14.39 12.46 -21.60
C ALA A 232 14.12 11.95 -23.01
N VAL A 233 13.39 10.83 -23.14
CA VAL A 233 13.04 10.26 -24.46
C VAL A 233 12.23 11.27 -25.29
N ASP A 234 11.20 11.87 -24.70
CA ASP A 234 10.34 12.85 -25.39
C ASP A 234 11.15 14.04 -25.92
N LYS A 235 12.08 14.56 -25.11
CA LYS A 235 12.94 15.70 -25.49
C LYS A 235 13.99 15.32 -26.53
N ILE A 236 14.56 14.12 -26.45
CA ILE A 236 15.49 13.61 -27.46
C ILE A 236 14.78 13.53 -28.83
N GLU A 237 13.54 13.06 -28.87
CA GLU A 237 12.76 13.00 -30.11
C GLU A 237 12.42 14.38 -30.66
N GLN A 238 12.01 15.32 -29.80
CA GLN A 238 11.75 16.71 -30.20
C GLN A 238 13.01 17.40 -30.75
N ASN A 239 14.16 17.23 -30.09
CA ASN A 239 15.43 17.81 -30.53
C ASN A 239 15.91 17.25 -31.87
N LYS A 240 15.61 15.97 -32.19
CA LYS A 240 15.87 15.40 -33.52
C LYS A 240 15.04 16.07 -34.61
N ASN A 241 13.80 16.44 -34.30
CA ASN A 241 12.85 17.02 -35.25
C ASN A 241 12.99 18.55 -35.38
N ASN A 242 13.55 19.23 -34.38
CA ASN A 242 13.66 20.69 -34.36
C ASN A 242 15.11 21.16 -34.12
N LYS A 243 15.80 21.55 -35.20
CA LYS A 243 17.20 22.02 -35.14
C LYS A 243 17.39 23.41 -34.52
N ARG A 244 16.30 24.16 -34.23
CA ARG A 244 16.38 25.56 -33.77
C ARG A 244 16.10 25.75 -32.28
N ASN A 245 15.48 24.77 -31.62
CA ASN A 245 15.17 24.86 -30.19
C ASN A 245 15.53 23.54 -29.51
N ILE A 246 16.76 23.45 -29.01
CA ILE A 246 17.26 22.26 -28.31
C ILE A 246 16.86 22.37 -26.84
N GLU A 247 15.96 21.50 -26.39
CA GLU A 247 15.60 21.40 -24.99
C GLU A 247 16.62 20.59 -24.19
N SER A 248 16.95 21.07 -22.98
CA SER A 248 17.77 20.33 -22.04
C SER A 248 16.97 19.23 -21.33
N PHE A 249 17.61 18.08 -21.09
CA PHE A 249 17.02 16.95 -20.39
C PHE A 249 17.99 16.35 -19.37
N ARG A 250 17.47 15.50 -18.47
CA ARG A 250 18.24 14.79 -17.44
C ARG A 250 18.09 13.30 -17.64
N THR A 251 19.13 12.53 -17.38
CA THR A 251 19.09 11.06 -17.38
C THR A 251 19.63 10.52 -16.07
N ILE A 252 19.25 9.28 -15.74
CA ILE A 252 19.83 8.51 -14.64
C ILE A 252 20.26 7.17 -15.23
N ASP A 253 21.57 6.96 -15.25
CA ASP A 253 22.20 5.75 -15.79
C ASP A 253 22.52 4.75 -14.66
N GLY A 254 22.80 3.50 -15.02
CA GLY A 254 23.17 2.46 -14.06
C GLY A 254 22.03 2.00 -13.11
N VAL A 255 20.77 2.35 -13.41
CA VAL A 255 19.62 1.92 -12.60
C VAL A 255 19.43 0.41 -12.70
N THR A 256 19.43 -0.26 -11.54
CA THR A 256 19.15 -1.69 -11.46
C THR A 256 17.69 -1.93 -11.07
N ILE A 257 17.02 -2.86 -11.75
CA ILE A 257 15.65 -3.26 -11.41
C ILE A 257 15.70 -4.53 -10.57
N ILE A 258 15.13 -4.47 -9.37
CA ILE A 258 14.93 -5.64 -8.51
C ILE A 258 13.46 -6.06 -8.51
N ARG A 259 13.21 -7.34 -8.22
CA ARG A 259 11.85 -7.91 -8.17
C ARG A 259 11.52 -8.52 -6.81
N PHE A 260 10.34 -8.22 -6.29
CA PHE A 260 9.79 -8.84 -5.09
C PHE A 260 8.62 -9.76 -5.41
N GLY A 261 8.63 -10.97 -4.83
CA GLY A 261 7.54 -11.94 -4.91
C GLY A 261 7.62 -12.97 -6.05
N GLY A 262 8.71 -12.99 -6.83
CA GLY A 262 8.94 -13.99 -7.88
C GLY A 262 7.75 -14.10 -8.84
N GLY A 263 7.19 -15.30 -8.98
CA GLY A 263 6.00 -15.55 -9.80
C GLY A 263 4.65 -15.10 -9.22
N LYS A 264 4.61 -14.64 -7.96
CA LYS A 264 3.39 -14.19 -7.26
C LYS A 264 3.59 -12.85 -6.52
N PRO A 265 3.85 -11.75 -7.24
CA PRO A 265 4.09 -10.43 -6.64
C PRO A 265 2.90 -9.90 -5.81
N GLN A 266 1.70 -10.43 -6.04
CA GLN A 266 0.46 -10.06 -5.31
C GLN A 266 0.54 -10.37 -3.82
N ASN A 267 1.41 -11.30 -3.40
CA ASN A 267 1.52 -11.73 -2.01
C ASN A 267 2.46 -10.87 -1.17
N ILE A 268 3.14 -9.88 -1.78
CA ILE A 268 4.11 -9.03 -1.08
C ILE A 268 3.41 -7.86 -0.41
N SER A 269 2.74 -7.00 -1.18
CA SER A 269 2.00 -5.85 -0.69
C SER A 269 1.18 -5.21 -1.81
N VAL A 270 0.33 -4.23 -1.48
CA VAL A 270 -0.45 -3.49 -2.48
C VAL A 270 0.46 -2.65 -3.37
N PHE A 271 1.38 -1.87 -2.80
CA PHE A 271 2.28 -1.05 -3.62
C PHE A 271 3.16 -1.92 -4.51
N ASN A 272 3.59 -3.09 -4.04
CA ASN A 272 4.33 -4.04 -4.87
C ASN A 272 3.51 -4.49 -6.08
N ASN A 273 2.24 -4.83 -5.87
CA ASN A 273 1.35 -5.26 -6.94
C ASN A 273 1.10 -4.14 -7.95
N ASP A 274 0.83 -2.92 -7.49
CA ASP A 274 0.62 -1.75 -8.36
C ASP A 274 1.87 -1.41 -9.18
N ASN A 275 3.04 -1.77 -8.66
CA ASN A 275 4.33 -1.66 -9.32
C ASN A 275 4.76 -2.95 -10.04
N ALA A 276 3.87 -3.91 -10.29
CA ALA A 276 4.18 -5.17 -10.98
C ALA A 276 5.41 -5.92 -10.40
N GLY A 277 5.62 -5.81 -9.09
CA GLY A 277 6.72 -6.43 -8.38
C GLY A 277 8.09 -5.78 -8.58
N LYS A 278 8.21 -4.66 -9.31
CA LYS A 278 9.49 -4.07 -9.71
C LYS A 278 9.83 -2.84 -8.88
N ALA A 279 11.05 -2.77 -8.36
CA ALA A 279 11.62 -1.57 -7.76
C ALA A 279 12.95 -1.20 -8.42
N CYS A 280 13.40 0.03 -8.21
CA CYS A 280 14.64 0.54 -8.78
C CYS A 280 15.67 0.82 -7.68
N LEU A 281 16.93 0.48 -7.95
CA LEU A 281 18.09 0.84 -7.14
C LEU A 281 18.99 1.78 -7.93
N LEU A 282 19.55 2.77 -7.23
CA LEU A 282 20.57 3.66 -7.77
C LEU A 282 21.93 2.98 -7.72
N LEU A 283 22.77 3.25 -8.72
CA LEU A 283 24.14 2.77 -8.75
C LEU A 283 24.94 3.45 -7.65
N SER A 284 25.60 2.65 -6.80
CA SER A 284 26.54 3.12 -5.79
C SER A 284 27.79 2.25 -5.88
N VAL A 285 28.74 2.70 -6.69
CA VAL A 285 30.02 2.02 -6.92
C VAL A 285 31.15 3.04 -6.83
N PRO A 286 32.36 2.64 -6.37
CA PRO A 286 33.51 3.53 -6.34
C PRO A 286 33.94 3.94 -7.77
N PRO A 287 34.61 5.09 -7.93
CA PRO A 287 35.18 5.49 -9.22
C PRO A 287 36.10 4.41 -9.80
N GLY A 288 36.02 4.19 -11.11
CA GLY A 288 36.83 3.19 -11.81
C GLY A 288 36.25 1.77 -11.84
N PHE A 289 35.15 1.51 -11.12
CA PHE A 289 34.46 0.23 -11.20
C PHE A 289 33.75 0.08 -12.56
N LYS A 290 34.19 -0.87 -13.38
CA LYS A 290 33.52 -1.23 -14.64
C LYS A 290 32.59 -2.40 -14.39
N CYS A 291 31.28 -2.14 -14.36
CA CYS A 291 30.29 -3.22 -14.48
C CYS A 291 30.43 -3.81 -15.88
N GLN A 292 30.98 -5.03 -16.00
CA GLN A 292 30.89 -5.78 -17.24
C GLN A 292 29.42 -6.16 -17.45
N GLU A 293 28.81 -5.69 -18.52
CA GLU A 293 27.53 -6.26 -18.97
C GLU A 293 27.79 -7.71 -19.38
N VAL A 294 27.23 -8.64 -18.62
CA VAL A 294 27.19 -10.05 -19.03
C VAL A 294 26.25 -10.08 -20.24
N GLN A 295 26.83 -10.18 -21.44
CA GLN A 295 26.05 -10.50 -22.63
C GLN A 295 25.59 -11.96 -22.46
N ASP A 296 24.31 -12.15 -22.13
CA ASP A 296 23.67 -13.45 -22.22
C ASP A 296 23.67 -13.88 -23.69
N SER A 297 24.71 -14.61 -24.10
CA SER A 297 24.78 -15.27 -25.39
C SER A 297 23.86 -16.49 -25.38
N VAL A 298 22.55 -16.26 -25.50
CA VAL A 298 21.60 -17.33 -25.82
C VAL A 298 21.40 -17.32 -27.33
N ARG A 299 22.08 -18.27 -28.00
CA ARG A 299 21.70 -18.78 -29.32
C ARG A 299 20.58 -19.80 -29.17
#